data_AF-A0AA35T067-F1
#
_entry.id   AF-A0AA35T067-F1
#
_cell.length_a   1.000
_cell.length_b   1.000
_cell.length_c   1.000
_cell.angle_alpha   90.00
_cell.angle_beta   90.00
_cell.angle_gamma   90.00
#
_symmetry.space_group_name_H-M   'P 1'
#
loop_
_entity.id
_entity.type
_entity.pdbx_description
1 polymer ?
#
loop_
_entity_poly.entity_id
_entity_poly.type
_entity_poly.pdbx_seq_one_letter_code
_entity_poly.pdbx_strand_id
1 'polypeptide(L)'
;MSLEDPFFVVRDEVRQSLTSAQQQYSQWSMLLDSEVDPEKVQSVGSELKNLIKSIEWDMEDLDQTIKIAEANPAKFRLNYGELESRKQFIRDTRAVIKKIKDYMNSDAARSRMETLKRKQLVSSAREKKAVGRYAKLDNEMERGNQDFIDQQRHQQQAIISKQDNQLDQVGSSIHTLKQIGETIGDELDSQQIMLEEMDKELDHTDSRLKALTSRVQTAIRKSGDKCQIITILVLIIILVIVVVFFFIPF
;
A
#
# COMPACT_ATOMS: atom_id res chain seq x y z
N MET A 1 -1.51 15.00 -21.69
CA MET A 1 -1.11 15.17 -20.28
C MET A 1 -0.38 13.90 -19.89
N SER A 2 0.90 13.99 -19.52
CA SER A 2 1.63 12.82 -18.99
C SER A 2 1.00 12.45 -17.65
N LEU A 3 0.47 11.22 -17.54
CA LEU A 3 0.01 10.66 -16.27
C LEU A 3 1.17 10.75 -15.27
N GLU A 4 0.96 11.48 -14.19
CA GLU A 4 1.90 11.57 -13.07
C GLU A 4 1.98 10.18 -12.42
N ASP A 5 3.20 9.68 -12.20
CA ASP A 5 3.40 8.30 -11.75
C ASP A 5 2.86 8.14 -10.31
N PRO A 6 1.81 7.32 -10.11
CA PRO A 6 1.17 7.16 -8.80
C PRO A 6 2.10 6.53 -7.75
N PHE A 7 3.22 5.91 -8.16
CA PHE A 7 4.23 5.38 -7.27
C PHE A 7 4.72 6.43 -6.26
N PHE A 8 4.92 7.68 -6.70
CA PHE A 8 5.48 8.72 -5.83
C PHE A 8 4.50 9.17 -4.74
N VAL A 9 3.21 9.19 -5.06
CA VAL A 9 2.14 9.50 -4.10
C VAL A 9 2.12 8.44 -3.01
N VAL A 10 2.00 7.16 -3.40
CA VAL A 10 1.98 6.04 -2.45
C VAL A 10 3.29 5.94 -1.65
N ARG A 11 4.45 6.22 -2.28
CA ARG A 11 5.74 6.30 -1.57
C ARG A 11 5.71 7.34 -0.44
N ASP A 12 5.15 8.51 -0.69
CA ASP A 12 5.12 9.59 0.28
C ASP A 12 4.08 9.32 1.39
N GLU A 13 2.96 8.69 1.07
CA GLU A 13 2.00 8.15 2.05
C GLU A 13 2.64 7.08 2.95
N VAL A 14 3.36 6.13 2.37
CA VAL A 14 4.11 5.11 3.12
C VAL A 14 5.13 5.77 4.05
N ARG A 15 5.85 6.80 3.58
CA ARG A 15 6.82 7.52 4.43
C ARG A 15 6.15 8.21 5.62
N GLN A 16 4.98 8.79 5.40
CA GLN A 16 4.19 9.39 6.48
C GLN A 16 3.72 8.33 7.47
N SER A 17 3.17 7.21 6.97
CA SER A 17 2.74 6.08 7.79
C SER A 17 3.90 5.46 8.58
N LEU A 18 5.09 5.34 7.96
CA LEU A 18 6.30 4.85 8.62
C LEU A 18 6.76 5.78 9.75
N THR A 19 6.71 7.09 9.52
CA THR A 19 7.05 8.09 10.55
C THR A 19 6.10 7.97 11.74
N SER A 20 4.79 7.87 11.48
CA SER A 20 3.77 7.63 12.50
C SER A 20 4.00 6.32 13.26
N ALA A 21 4.34 5.23 12.56
CA ALA A 21 4.66 3.95 13.18
C ALA A 21 5.91 4.03 14.08
N GLN A 22 6.96 4.76 13.68
CA GLN A 22 8.15 4.97 14.51
C GLN A 22 7.86 5.81 15.76
N GLN A 23 7.00 6.83 15.65
CA GLN A 23 6.55 7.62 16.78
C GLN A 23 5.74 6.76 17.76
N GLN A 24 4.78 5.98 17.25
CA GLN A 24 3.97 5.06 18.06
C GLN A 24 4.82 3.97 18.72
N TYR A 25 5.82 3.46 18.01
CA TYR A 25 6.81 2.53 18.57
C TYR A 25 7.60 3.13 19.74
N SER A 26 8.06 4.37 19.60
CA SER A 26 8.80 5.07 20.65
C SER A 26 7.93 5.29 21.89
N GLN A 27 6.68 5.73 21.67
CA GLN A 27 5.69 5.88 22.74
C GLN A 27 5.39 4.55 23.42
N TRP A 28 5.13 3.50 22.64
CA TRP A 28 4.86 2.16 23.15
C TRP A 28 6.02 1.61 23.99
N SER A 29 7.26 1.77 23.51
CA SER A 29 8.45 1.33 24.26
C SER A 29 8.63 2.11 25.57
N MET A 30 8.41 3.43 25.55
CA MET A 30 8.47 4.26 26.76
C MET A 30 7.38 3.89 27.77
N LEU A 31 6.16 3.62 27.29
CA LEU A 31 5.05 3.15 28.12
C LEU A 31 5.33 1.75 28.71
N LEU A 32 6.13 0.93 28.04
CA LEU A 32 6.57 -0.38 28.53
C LEU A 32 7.53 -0.27 29.73
N ASP A 33 8.34 0.79 29.78
CA ASP A 33 9.30 1.07 30.86
C ASP A 33 8.68 1.87 32.01
N SER A 34 7.57 2.57 31.75
CA SER A 34 6.86 3.37 32.74
C SER A 34 5.79 2.54 33.46
N GLU A 35 5.55 2.77 34.75
CA GLU A 35 4.46 2.11 35.51
C GLU A 35 3.08 2.72 35.17
N VAL A 36 2.72 2.67 33.88
CA VAL A 36 1.45 3.19 33.34
C VAL A 36 0.45 2.04 33.20
N ASP A 37 -0.83 2.40 33.13
CA ASP A 37 -1.95 1.49 32.94
C ASP A 37 -1.70 0.52 31.76
N PRO A 38 -1.68 -0.81 32.00
CA PRO A 38 -1.43 -1.81 30.97
C PRO A 38 -2.48 -1.79 29.84
N GLU A 39 -3.68 -1.28 30.07
CA GLU A 39 -4.68 -1.10 29.01
C GLU A 39 -4.19 -0.11 27.95
N LYS A 40 -3.56 0.99 28.39
CA LYS A 40 -3.00 2.00 27.49
C LYS A 40 -1.83 1.45 26.67
N VAL A 41 -0.97 0.65 27.30
CA VAL A 41 0.14 -0.04 26.62
C VAL A 41 -0.38 -1.01 25.56
N GLN A 42 -1.47 -1.73 25.86
CA GLN A 42 -2.10 -2.67 24.94
C GLN A 42 -2.79 -1.95 23.77
N SER A 43 -3.50 -0.85 24.04
CA SER A 43 -4.14 -0.01 23.02
C SER A 43 -3.12 0.53 22.02
N VAL A 44 -2.07 1.22 22.49
CA VAL A 44 -0.99 1.74 21.63
C VAL A 44 -0.29 0.60 20.86
N GLY A 45 -0.09 -0.54 21.51
CA GLY A 45 0.49 -1.72 20.86
C GLY A 45 -0.38 -2.30 19.74
N SER A 46 -1.71 -2.21 19.86
CA SER A 46 -2.64 -2.64 18.81
C SER A 46 -2.69 -1.65 17.64
N GLU A 47 -2.68 -0.35 17.92
CA GLU A 47 -2.60 0.70 16.89
C GLU A 47 -1.31 0.57 16.06
N LEU A 48 -0.17 0.36 16.73
CA LEU A 48 1.10 0.13 16.07
C LEU A 48 1.08 -1.12 15.16
N LYS A 49 0.46 -2.22 15.60
CA LYS A 49 0.29 -3.42 14.77
C LYS A 49 -0.56 -3.15 13.53
N ASN A 50 -1.64 -2.39 13.67
CA ASN A 50 -2.51 -2.05 12.55
C ASN A 50 -1.77 -1.16 11.54
N LEU A 51 -1.02 -0.16 12.00
CA LEU A 51 -0.19 0.68 11.15
C LEU A 51 0.86 -0.14 10.39
N ILE A 52 1.57 -1.02 11.10
CA ILE A 52 2.56 -1.93 10.47
C ILE A 52 1.91 -2.77 9.38
N LYS A 53 0.72 -3.34 9.64
CA LYS A 53 0.00 -4.17 8.68
C LYS A 53 -0.41 -3.38 7.44
N SER A 54 -0.88 -2.14 7.61
CA SER A 54 -1.19 -1.25 6.49
C SER A 54 0.02 -1.03 5.62
N ILE A 55 1.17 -0.68 6.22
CA ILE A 55 2.40 -0.44 5.45
C ILE A 55 2.90 -1.73 4.78
N GLU A 56 2.76 -2.90 5.43
CA GLU A 56 3.11 -4.18 4.81
C GLU A 56 2.29 -4.45 3.53
N TRP A 57 1.00 -4.09 3.52
CA TRP A 57 0.16 -4.17 2.32
C TRP A 57 0.61 -3.19 1.24
N ASP A 58 0.83 -1.91 1.58
CA ASP A 58 1.31 -0.90 0.64
C ASP A 58 2.66 -1.31 0.01
N MET A 59 3.54 -1.94 0.79
CA MET A 59 4.82 -2.48 0.30
C MET A 59 4.65 -3.67 -0.64
N GLU A 60 3.64 -4.50 -0.46
CA GLU A 60 3.35 -5.58 -1.40
C GLU A 60 2.85 -5.00 -2.72
N ASP A 61 1.91 -4.06 -2.67
CA ASP A 61 1.37 -3.42 -3.87
C ASP A 61 2.47 -2.70 -4.67
N LEU A 62 3.31 -1.91 -3.99
CA LEU A 62 4.46 -1.26 -4.63
C LEU A 62 5.43 -2.28 -5.26
N ASP A 63 5.68 -3.42 -4.61
CA ASP A 63 6.56 -4.47 -5.13
C ASP A 63 5.96 -5.11 -6.40
N GLN A 64 4.64 -5.33 -6.43
CA GLN A 64 3.94 -5.79 -7.62
C GLN A 64 4.00 -4.77 -8.76
N THR A 65 3.83 -3.48 -8.48
CA THR A 65 3.95 -2.44 -9.52
C THR A 65 5.35 -2.42 -10.15
N ILE A 66 6.40 -2.64 -9.34
CA ILE A 66 7.77 -2.75 -9.84
C ILE A 66 7.91 -3.99 -10.73
N LYS A 67 7.39 -5.15 -10.32
CA LYS A 67 7.45 -6.38 -11.16
C LYS A 67 6.76 -6.18 -12.51
N ILE A 68 5.60 -5.52 -12.53
CA ILE A 68 4.87 -5.19 -13.76
C ILE A 68 5.70 -4.24 -14.63
N ALA A 69 6.32 -3.23 -14.02
CA ALA A 69 7.21 -2.29 -14.71
C ALA A 69 8.45 -2.99 -15.32
N GLU A 70 9.05 -3.94 -14.61
CA GLU A 70 10.18 -4.74 -15.09
C GLU A 70 9.81 -5.67 -16.24
N ALA A 71 8.59 -6.24 -16.20
CA ALA A 71 8.10 -7.12 -17.24
C ALA A 71 7.79 -6.39 -18.56
N ASN A 72 7.53 -5.07 -18.51
CA ASN A 72 7.23 -4.28 -19.71
C ASN A 72 7.95 -2.91 -19.76
N PRO A 73 9.28 -2.89 -19.95
CA PRO A 73 10.06 -1.64 -19.95
C PRO A 73 9.65 -0.66 -21.07
N ALA A 74 9.17 -1.17 -22.21
CA ALA A 74 8.77 -0.37 -23.36
C ALA A 74 7.52 0.49 -23.09
N LYS A 75 6.59 -0.01 -22.26
CA LYS A 75 5.36 0.70 -21.88
C LYS A 75 5.61 1.79 -20.85
N PHE A 76 6.44 1.50 -19.83
CA PHE A 76 6.63 2.39 -18.69
C PHE A 76 7.82 3.34 -18.83
N ARG A 77 8.77 3.06 -19.73
CA ARG A 77 9.96 3.90 -20.00
C ARG A 77 10.71 4.32 -18.73
N LEU A 78 10.73 3.46 -17.71
CA LEU A 78 11.42 3.72 -16.46
C LEU A 78 12.92 3.47 -16.62
N ASN A 79 13.74 4.38 -16.10
CA ASN A 79 15.18 4.21 -16.07
C ASN A 79 15.55 3.12 -15.04
N TYR A 80 16.58 2.32 -15.35
CA TYR A 80 17.13 1.33 -14.42
C TYR A 80 17.48 1.93 -13.05
N GLY A 81 18.08 3.14 -13.03
CA GLY A 81 18.41 3.80 -11.77
C GLY A 81 17.19 4.20 -10.93
N GLU A 82 16.09 4.54 -11.58
CA GLU A 82 14.84 4.84 -10.90
C GLU A 82 14.21 3.57 -10.34
N LEU A 83 14.14 2.51 -11.14
CA LEU A 83 13.60 1.22 -10.72
C LEU A 83 14.39 0.62 -9.54
N GLU A 84 15.71 0.75 -9.56
CA GLU A 84 16.56 0.34 -8.43
C GLU A 84 16.30 1.20 -7.18
N SER A 85 16.07 2.50 -7.34
CA SER A 85 15.68 3.40 -6.24
C SER A 85 14.34 2.99 -5.61
N ARG A 86 13.37 2.57 -6.44
CA ARG A 86 12.07 2.05 -5.97
C ARG A 86 12.25 0.76 -5.17
N LYS A 87 13.05 -0.18 -5.68
CA LYS A 87 13.40 -1.42 -4.97
C LYS A 87 14.15 -1.18 -3.67
N GLN A 88 15.05 -0.20 -3.65
CA GLN A 88 15.79 0.16 -2.44
C GLN A 88 14.86 0.70 -1.36
N PHE A 89 13.92 1.58 -1.72
CA PHE A 89 12.91 2.11 -0.80
C PHE A 89 12.07 1.00 -0.14
N ILE A 90 11.59 0.03 -0.91
CA ILE A 90 10.81 -1.10 -0.38
C ILE A 90 11.68 -1.95 0.57
N ARG A 91 12.93 -2.26 0.18
CA ARG A 91 13.87 -3.03 1.02
C ARG A 91 14.13 -2.34 2.36
N ASP A 92 14.43 -1.05 2.33
CA ASP A 92 14.72 -0.27 3.54
C ASP A 92 13.49 -0.17 4.46
N THR A 93 12.31 0.10 3.88
CA THR A 93 11.05 0.18 4.63
C THR A 93 10.70 -1.15 5.29
N ARG A 94 10.78 -2.26 4.54
CA ARG A 94 10.57 -3.62 5.11
C ARG A 94 11.58 -3.92 6.22
N ALA A 95 12.84 -3.51 6.09
CA ALA A 95 13.84 -3.73 7.12
C ALA A 95 13.54 -2.98 8.43
N VAL A 96 13.03 -1.74 8.34
CA VAL A 96 12.60 -0.96 9.52
C VAL A 96 11.40 -1.61 10.19
N ILE A 97 10.37 -1.97 9.42
CA ILE A 97 9.17 -2.64 9.94
C ILE A 97 9.52 -3.95 10.62
N LYS A 98 10.40 -4.75 10.00
CA LYS A 98 10.87 -6.00 10.57
C LYS A 98 11.53 -5.80 11.94
N LYS A 99 12.41 -4.80 12.08
CA LYS A 99 13.04 -4.48 13.38
C LYS A 99 12.01 -4.15 14.46
N ILE A 100 11.00 -3.34 14.12
CA ILE A 100 9.91 -2.98 15.04
C ILE A 100 9.12 -4.24 15.45
N LYS A 101 8.74 -5.06 14.46
CA LYS A 101 7.98 -6.30 14.67
C LYS A 101 8.75 -7.33 15.51
N ASP A 102 10.06 -7.46 15.27
CA ASP A 102 10.94 -8.37 16.02
C ASP A 102 11.02 -7.92 17.48
N TYR A 103 11.18 -6.63 17.75
CA TYR A 103 11.18 -6.11 19.12
C TYR A 103 9.82 -6.29 19.82
N MET A 104 8.72 -6.00 19.14
CA MET A 104 7.37 -6.19 19.70
C MET A 104 7.07 -7.65 20.05
N ASN A 105 7.66 -8.59 19.31
CA ASN A 105 7.53 -10.03 19.56
C ASN A 105 8.63 -10.60 20.45
N SER A 106 9.61 -9.79 20.86
CA SER A 106 10.71 -10.23 21.72
C SER A 106 10.22 -10.68 23.09
N ASP A 107 10.92 -11.66 23.67
CA ASP A 107 10.63 -12.15 25.02
C ASP A 107 10.78 -11.05 26.09
N ALA A 108 11.67 -10.09 25.85
CA ALA A 108 11.84 -8.92 26.71
C ALA A 108 10.55 -8.07 26.77
N ALA A 109 9.95 -7.79 25.61
CA ALA A 109 8.73 -7.00 25.55
C ALA A 109 7.53 -7.73 26.15
N ARG A 110 7.41 -9.04 25.89
CA ARG A 110 6.36 -9.89 26.46
C ARG A 110 6.47 -10.01 27.98
N SER A 111 7.67 -10.24 28.50
CA SER A 111 7.93 -10.36 29.94
C SER A 111 7.60 -9.07 30.70
N ARG A 112 7.91 -7.91 30.12
CA ARG A 112 7.55 -6.59 30.67
C ARG A 112 6.03 -6.40 30.70
N MET A 113 5.35 -6.69 29.60
CA MET A 113 3.88 -6.65 29.53
C MET A 113 3.23 -7.58 30.57
N GLU A 114 3.75 -8.79 30.73
CA GLU A 114 3.26 -9.75 31.72
C GLU A 114 3.47 -9.23 33.16
N THR A 115 4.62 -8.60 33.42
CA THR A 115 4.93 -8.01 34.72
C THR A 115 4.01 -6.83 35.06
N LEU A 116 3.69 -5.98 34.07
CA LEU A 116 2.72 -4.90 34.23
C LEU A 116 1.32 -5.45 34.56
N LYS A 117 0.84 -6.44 33.80
CA LYS A 117 -0.44 -7.12 34.08
C LYS A 117 -0.47 -7.77 35.46
N ARG A 118 0.61 -8.46 35.85
CA ARG A 118 0.72 -9.10 37.17
C ARG A 118 0.69 -8.08 38.31
N LYS A 119 1.38 -6.94 38.16
CA LYS A 119 1.37 -5.86 39.18
C LYS A 119 -0.03 -5.27 39.37
N GLN A 120 -0.78 -5.05 38.29
CA GLN A 120 -2.17 -4.56 38.36
C GLN A 120 -3.08 -5.55 39.11
N LEU A 121 -2.94 -6.85 38.89
CA LEU A 121 -3.72 -7.86 39.63
C LEU A 121 -3.33 -7.94 41.11
N VAL A 122 -2.06 -7.72 41.44
CA VAL A 122 -1.55 -7.76 42.82
C VAL A 122 -1.92 -6.50 43.61
N SER A 123 -1.94 -5.31 43.01
CA SER A 123 -2.43 -4.10 43.69
C SER A 123 -3.90 -4.24 44.08
N SER A 124 -4.74 -4.75 43.17
CA SER A 124 -6.16 -5.05 43.44
C SER A 124 -6.37 -6.14 44.51
N ALA A 125 -5.42 -7.07 44.66
CA ALA A 125 -5.48 -8.13 45.68
C ALA A 125 -4.96 -7.69 47.06
N ARG A 126 -4.00 -6.74 47.10
CA ARG A 126 -3.40 -6.24 48.35
C ARG A 126 -4.32 -5.27 49.08
N GLU A 127 -5.13 -4.49 48.35
CA GLU A 127 -6.23 -3.70 48.93
C GLU A 127 -7.24 -4.56 49.69
N LYS A 128 -7.58 -5.76 49.19
CA LYS A 128 -8.55 -6.65 49.84
C LYS A 128 -8.05 -7.34 51.12
N LYS A 129 -6.72 -7.38 51.36
CA LYS A 129 -6.13 -8.14 52.49
C LYS A 129 -5.69 -7.24 53.66
N ALA A 130 -5.57 -5.93 53.47
CA ALA A 130 -5.16 -4.98 54.52
C ALA A 130 -6.29 -4.53 55.46
N VAL A 131 -7.56 -4.72 55.06
CA VAL A 131 -8.78 -4.29 55.78
C VAL A 131 -9.00 -5.01 57.14
N GLY A 132 -8.26 -6.08 57.44
CA GLY A 132 -8.57 -6.93 58.60
C GLY A 132 -8.02 -6.51 59.96
N ARG A 133 -7.14 -5.50 60.10
CA ARG A 133 -6.35 -5.35 61.35
C ARG A 133 -6.30 -3.96 62.02
N TYR A 134 -6.86 -2.90 61.45
CA TYR A 134 -6.77 -1.54 62.03
C TYR A 134 -8.08 -0.72 61.98
N ALA A 135 -9.22 -1.34 62.23
CA ALA A 135 -10.57 -0.74 62.13
C ALA A 135 -10.90 0.40 63.12
N LYS A 136 -9.97 0.84 63.98
CA LYS A 136 -10.25 1.87 65.01
C LYS A 136 -9.56 3.22 64.77
N LEU A 137 -8.54 3.27 63.91
CA LEU A 137 -7.98 4.53 63.38
C LEU A 137 -8.61 4.92 62.02
N ASP A 138 -9.34 4.00 61.38
CA ASP A 138 -9.90 4.14 60.04
C ASP A 138 -11.05 5.16 59.99
N ASN A 139 -11.88 5.24 61.02
CA ASN A 139 -13.12 6.04 60.99
C ASN A 139 -12.91 7.55 60.85
N GLU A 140 -11.80 8.10 61.36
CA GLU A 140 -11.46 9.52 61.20
C GLU A 140 -10.76 9.82 59.87
N MET A 141 -10.04 8.83 59.30
CA MET A 141 -9.38 8.96 58.00
C MET A 141 -10.32 8.65 56.84
N GLU A 142 -11.32 7.78 57.04
CA GLU A 142 -12.36 7.41 56.08
C GLU A 142 -13.24 8.59 55.69
N ARG A 143 -13.52 9.53 56.60
CA ARG A 143 -14.29 10.74 56.26
C ARG A 143 -13.57 11.67 55.30
N GLY A 144 -12.26 11.90 55.52
CA GLY A 144 -11.44 12.69 54.60
C GLY A 144 -11.20 11.99 53.26
N ASN A 145 -11.06 10.65 53.28
CA ASN A 145 -10.95 9.86 52.07
C ASN A 145 -12.27 9.75 51.30
N GLN A 146 -13.43 9.73 51.95
CA GLN A 146 -14.73 9.71 51.26
C GLN A 146 -14.95 10.97 50.42
N ASP A 147 -14.67 12.15 50.98
CA ASP A 147 -14.80 13.41 50.23
C ASP A 147 -13.83 13.46 49.02
N PHE A 148 -12.61 12.95 49.19
CA PHE A 148 -11.63 12.86 48.10
C PHE A 148 -12.02 11.82 47.03
N ILE A 149 -12.54 10.66 47.45
CA ILE A 149 -13.00 9.58 46.55
C ILE A 149 -14.24 10.01 45.78
N ASP A 150 -15.19 10.70 46.41
CA ASP A 150 -16.38 11.22 45.74
C ASP A 150 -16.02 12.32 44.72
N GLN A 151 -15.06 13.19 45.06
CA GLN A 151 -14.51 14.16 44.13
C GLN A 151 -13.80 13.49 42.93
N GLN A 152 -13.02 12.43 43.17
CA GLN A 152 -12.38 11.63 42.12
C GLN A 152 -13.40 10.88 41.25
N ARG A 153 -14.47 10.33 41.84
CA ARG A 153 -15.56 9.65 41.12
C ARG A 153 -16.28 10.60 40.16
N HIS A 154 -16.55 11.83 40.59
CA HIS A 154 -17.16 12.83 39.72
C HIS A 154 -16.23 13.22 38.56
N GLN A 155 -14.92 13.34 38.80
CA GLN A 155 -13.96 13.55 37.71
C GLN A 155 -13.90 12.36 36.75
N GLN A 156 -13.89 11.13 37.27
CA GLN A 156 -13.89 9.92 36.43
C GLN A 156 -15.17 9.78 35.60
N GLN A 157 -16.34 10.11 36.16
CA GLN A 157 -17.60 10.11 35.39
C GLN A 157 -17.59 11.13 34.25
N ALA A 158 -17.00 12.31 34.46
CA ALA A 158 -16.84 13.31 33.40
C ALA A 158 -15.88 12.82 32.30
N ILE A 159 -14.82 12.08 32.65
CA ILE A 159 -13.88 11.50 31.70
C ILE A 159 -14.53 10.37 30.90
N ILE A 160 -15.28 9.48 31.55
CA ILE A 160 -16.00 8.37 30.89
C ILE A 160 -17.05 8.92 29.92
N SER A 161 -17.84 9.91 30.34
CA SER A 161 -18.82 10.54 29.44
C SER A 161 -18.17 11.25 28.26
N LYS A 162 -16.96 11.80 28.42
CA LYS A 162 -16.18 12.38 27.33
C LYS A 162 -15.65 11.31 26.37
N GLN A 163 -15.27 10.14 26.89
CA GLN A 163 -14.82 9.00 26.10
C GLN A 163 -15.99 8.33 25.34
N ASP A 164 -17.18 8.23 25.92
CA ASP A 164 -18.36 7.72 25.22
C ASP A 164 -18.74 8.61 24.03
N ASN A 165 -18.67 9.94 24.19
CA ASN A 165 -18.84 10.87 23.06
C ASN A 165 -17.77 10.68 21.98
N GLN A 166 -16.53 10.30 22.33
CA GLN A 166 -15.49 9.97 21.35
C GLN A 166 -15.74 8.62 20.68
N LEU A 167 -16.29 7.63 21.39
CA LEU A 167 -16.66 6.34 20.82
C LEU A 167 -17.83 6.47 19.84
N ASP A 168 -18.82 7.32 20.11
CA ASP A 168 -19.90 7.61 19.16
C ASP A 168 -19.36 8.32 17.90
N GLN A 169 -18.38 9.20 18.05
CA GLN A 169 -17.73 9.87 16.91
C GLN A 169 -16.88 8.90 16.07
N VAL A 170 -16.23 7.93 16.72
CA VAL A 170 -15.53 6.81 16.04
C VAL A 170 -16.54 5.88 15.38
N GLY A 171 -17.69 5.62 15.99
CA GLY A 171 -18.79 4.84 15.41
C GLY A 171 -19.34 5.46 14.12
N SER A 172 -19.50 6.80 14.12
CA SER A 172 -19.84 7.57 12.91
C SER A 172 -18.77 7.41 11.81
N SER A 173 -17.49 7.46 12.18
CA SER A 173 -16.38 7.32 11.22
C SER A 173 -16.30 5.91 10.62
N ILE A 174 -16.62 4.88 11.40
CA ILE A 174 -16.73 3.48 10.94
C ILE A 174 -17.92 3.30 10.00
N HIS A 175 -19.05 3.98 10.24
CA HIS A 175 -20.19 3.95 9.33
C HIS A 175 -19.86 4.57 7.96
N THR A 176 -19.16 5.70 7.95
CA THR A 176 -18.66 6.33 6.71
C THR A 176 -17.64 5.44 5.99
N LEU A 177 -16.71 4.81 6.70
CA LEU A 177 -15.76 3.86 6.10
C LEU A 177 -16.46 2.64 5.49
N LYS A 178 -17.50 2.10 6.15
CA LYS A 178 -18.30 1.01 5.60
C LYS A 178 -19.00 1.43 4.29
N GLN A 179 -19.58 2.62 4.26
CA GLN A 179 -20.27 3.15 3.08
C GLN A 179 -19.31 3.42 1.90
N ILE A 180 -18.09 3.88 2.20
CA ILE A 180 -17.02 4.02 1.19
C ILE A 180 -16.56 2.65 0.69
N GLY A 181 -16.43 1.65 1.59
CA GLY A 181 -16.09 0.29 1.22
C GLY A 181 -17.12 -0.38 0.31
N GLU A 182 -18.42 -0.16 0.56
CA GLU A 182 -19.50 -0.62 -0.32
C GLU A 182 -19.46 0.10 -1.68
N THR A 183 -19.21 1.41 -1.69
CA THR A 183 -19.08 2.19 -2.94
C THR A 183 -17.87 1.76 -3.78
N ILE A 184 -16.75 1.41 -3.15
CA ILE A 184 -15.57 0.87 -3.83
C ILE A 184 -15.85 -0.53 -4.37
N GLY A 185 -16.59 -1.36 -3.65
CA GLY A 185 -17.02 -2.69 -4.11
C GLY A 185 -17.87 -2.59 -5.38
N ASP A 186 -18.88 -1.70 -5.37
CA ASP A 186 -19.76 -1.48 -6.52
C ASP A 186 -19.00 -0.90 -7.74
N GLU A 187 -18.02 -0.02 -7.52
CA GLU A 187 -17.18 0.54 -8.58
C GLU A 187 -16.17 -0.49 -9.13
N LEU A 188 -15.65 -1.39 -8.30
CA LEU A 188 -14.79 -2.50 -8.75
C LEU A 188 -15.57 -3.51 -9.59
N ASP A 189 -16.80 -3.85 -9.20
CA ASP A 189 -17.69 -4.71 -9.99
C ASP A 189 -18.05 -4.03 -11.34
N SER A 190 -18.26 -2.72 -11.34
CA SER A 190 -18.48 -1.92 -12.56
C SER A 190 -17.23 -1.89 -13.47
N GLN A 191 -16.05 -1.73 -12.89
CA GLN A 191 -14.77 -1.73 -13.63
C GLN A 191 -14.42 -3.12 -14.18
N GLN A 192 -14.85 -4.21 -13.55
CA GLN A 192 -14.72 -5.56 -14.11
C GLN A 192 -15.54 -5.72 -15.40
N ILE A 193 -16.74 -5.14 -15.46
CA ILE A 193 -17.60 -5.15 -16.65
C ILE A 193 -17.01 -4.28 -17.76
N MET A 194 -16.42 -3.13 -17.42
CA MET A 194 -15.76 -2.24 -18.38
C MET A 194 -14.45 -2.83 -18.92
N LEU A 195 -13.73 -3.63 -18.13
CA LEU A 195 -12.54 -4.36 -18.57
C LEU A 195 -12.86 -5.47 -19.58
N GLU A 196 -14.01 -6.14 -19.46
CA GLU A 196 -14.49 -7.10 -20.48
C GLU A 196 -14.84 -6.40 -21.81
N GLU A 197 -15.33 -5.16 -21.77
CA GLU A 197 -15.61 -4.38 -22.97
C GLU A 197 -14.32 -3.88 -23.64
N MET A 198 -13.32 -3.48 -22.85
CA MET A 198 -11.99 -3.14 -23.35
C MET A 198 -11.28 -4.34 -24.00
N ASP A 199 -11.43 -5.54 -23.44
CA ASP A 199 -10.88 -6.78 -24.04
C ASP A 199 -11.51 -7.07 -25.40
N LYS A 200 -12.82 -6.87 -25.54
CA LYS A 200 -13.53 -6.95 -26.83
C LYS A 200 -13.07 -5.90 -27.84
N GLU A 201 -12.83 -4.66 -27.42
CA GLU A 201 -12.27 -3.62 -28.31
C GLU A 201 -10.83 -3.93 -28.73
N LEU A 202 -10.02 -4.53 -27.85
CA LEU A 202 -8.66 -4.98 -28.16
C LEU A 202 -8.67 -6.11 -29.20
N ASP A 203 -9.55 -7.11 -29.07
CA ASP A 203 -9.75 -8.16 -30.08
C ASP A 203 -10.20 -7.57 -31.43
N HIS A 204 -11.07 -6.57 -31.40
CA HIS A 204 -11.52 -5.88 -32.60
C HIS A 204 -10.41 -5.05 -33.27
N THR A 205 -9.46 -4.54 -32.47
CA THR A 205 -8.28 -3.81 -32.95
C THR A 205 -7.21 -4.75 -33.49
N ASP A 206 -6.97 -5.90 -32.84
CA ASP A 206 -6.04 -6.94 -33.31
C ASP A 206 -6.48 -7.51 -34.67
N SER A 207 -7.77 -7.78 -34.84
CA SER A 207 -8.32 -8.24 -36.12
C SER A 207 -8.18 -7.19 -37.24
N ARG A 208 -8.35 -5.89 -36.94
CA ARG A 208 -8.09 -4.80 -37.90
C ARG A 208 -6.61 -4.65 -38.23
N LEU A 209 -5.73 -4.76 -37.23
CA LEU A 209 -4.27 -4.74 -37.43
C LEU A 209 -3.83 -5.93 -38.28
N LYS A 210 -4.32 -7.14 -38.04
CA LYS A 210 -4.05 -8.32 -38.89
C LYS A 210 -4.51 -8.12 -40.33
N ALA A 211 -5.68 -7.52 -40.54
CA ALA A 211 -6.18 -7.21 -41.89
C ALA A 211 -5.29 -6.18 -42.62
N LEU A 212 -4.80 -5.15 -41.91
CA LEU A 212 -3.86 -4.18 -42.46
C LEU A 212 -2.51 -4.82 -42.81
N THR A 213 -1.96 -5.64 -41.92
CA THR A 213 -0.70 -6.36 -42.15
C THR A 213 -0.80 -7.29 -43.36
N SER A 214 -1.91 -8.02 -43.50
CA SER A 214 -2.18 -8.87 -44.66
C SER A 214 -2.26 -8.07 -45.97
N ARG A 215 -2.91 -6.90 -45.95
CA ARG A 215 -2.98 -6.00 -47.12
C ARG A 215 -1.62 -5.44 -47.48
N VAL A 216 -0.79 -5.07 -46.51
CA VAL A 216 0.59 -4.60 -46.74
C VAL A 216 1.43 -5.72 -47.35
N GLN A 217 1.37 -6.93 -46.80
CA GLN A 217 2.10 -8.09 -47.33
C GLN A 217 1.63 -8.45 -48.75
N THR A 218 0.34 -8.29 -49.04
CA THR A 218 -0.24 -8.50 -50.37
C THR A 218 0.16 -7.38 -51.33
N ALA A 219 0.19 -6.12 -50.89
CA ALA A 219 0.62 -4.97 -51.69
C ALA A 219 2.10 -5.07 -52.07
N ILE A 220 2.96 -5.51 -51.14
CA ILE A 220 4.37 -5.81 -51.41
C ILE A 220 4.49 -6.92 -52.46
N ARG A 221 3.69 -7.99 -52.38
CA ARG A 221 3.66 -9.04 -53.43
C ARG A 221 3.06 -8.59 -54.77
N LYS A 222 2.20 -7.56 -54.77
CA LYS A 222 1.49 -7.08 -55.97
C LYS A 222 2.24 -5.96 -56.72
N SER A 223 3.26 -5.36 -56.11
CA SER A 223 4.30 -4.60 -56.82
C SER A 223 5.20 -5.58 -57.58
N GLY A 224 4.69 -6.07 -58.71
CA GLY A 224 5.23 -7.24 -59.41
C GLY A 224 6.55 -6.99 -60.11
N ASP A 225 7.58 -7.71 -59.66
CA ASP A 225 8.85 -7.93 -60.36
C ASP A 225 8.66 -8.27 -61.86
N LYS A 226 7.58 -8.98 -62.21
CA LYS A 226 7.37 -9.48 -63.58
C LYS A 226 7.19 -8.36 -64.61
N CYS A 227 6.47 -7.28 -64.28
CA CYS A 227 6.31 -6.15 -65.20
C CYS A 227 7.61 -5.34 -65.32
N GLN A 228 8.31 -5.11 -64.21
CA GLN A 228 9.61 -4.42 -64.25
C GLN A 228 10.66 -5.21 -65.04
N ILE A 229 10.70 -6.54 -64.87
CA ILE A 229 11.61 -7.41 -65.62
C ILE A 229 11.31 -7.35 -67.12
N ILE A 230 10.04 -7.34 -67.53
CA ILE A 230 9.66 -7.20 -68.95
C ILE A 230 10.10 -5.83 -69.50
N THR A 231 9.88 -4.75 -68.76
CA THR A 231 10.31 -3.40 -69.18
C THR A 231 11.83 -3.31 -69.33
N ILE A 232 12.59 -3.88 -68.39
CA ILE A 232 14.07 -3.92 -68.46
C ILE A 232 14.52 -4.73 -69.69
N LEU A 233 13.90 -5.88 -69.97
CA LEU A 233 14.22 -6.71 -71.14
C LEU A 233 14.00 -5.96 -72.47
N VAL A 234 12.86 -5.26 -72.61
CA VAL A 234 12.58 -4.45 -73.80
C VAL A 234 13.61 -3.34 -73.99
N LEU A 235 14.00 -2.68 -72.89
CA LEU A 235 14.98 -1.59 -72.93
C LEU A 235 16.39 -2.08 -73.34
N ILE A 236 16.77 -3.30 -72.91
CA ILE A 236 18.02 -3.96 -73.35
C ILE A 236 17.99 -4.28 -74.84
N ILE A 237 16.87 -4.79 -75.36
CA ILE A 237 16.75 -5.11 -76.80
C ILE A 237 16.92 -3.84 -77.65
N ILE A 238 16.26 -2.74 -77.25
CA ILE A 238 16.40 -1.45 -77.95
C ILE A 238 17.85 -0.96 -77.91
N LEU A 239 18.51 -1.06 -76.75
CA LEU A 239 19.92 -0.70 -76.62
C LEU A 239 20.82 -1.48 -77.58
N VAL A 240 20.62 -2.81 -77.69
CA VAL A 240 21.40 -3.65 -78.60
C VAL A 240 21.19 -3.24 -80.06
N ILE A 241 19.94 -2.93 -80.47
CA ILE A 241 19.64 -2.45 -81.83
C ILE A 241 20.40 -1.15 -82.12
N VAL A 242 20.40 -0.19 -81.19
CA VAL A 242 21.10 1.08 -81.34
C VAL A 242 22.62 0.87 -81.46
N VAL A 243 23.20 -0.01 -80.63
CA VAL A 243 24.63 -0.32 -80.68
C VAL A 243 25.01 -0.98 -82.01
N VAL A 244 24.22 -1.94 -82.50
CA VAL A 244 24.47 -2.60 -83.79
C VAL A 244 24.38 -1.60 -84.94
N PHE A 245 23.39 -0.71 -84.93
CA PHE A 245 23.24 0.34 -85.95
C PHE A 245 24.38 1.35 -85.93
N PHE A 246 24.96 1.62 -84.75
CA PHE A 246 26.09 2.54 -84.60
C PHE A 246 27.44 1.91 -85.02
N PHE A 247 27.64 0.61 -84.79
CA PHE A 247 28.90 -0.10 -85.08
C PHE A 247 28.98 -0.70 -86.48
N ILE A 248 27.87 -0.77 -87.23
CA ILE A 248 27.87 -1.13 -88.65
C ILE A 248 27.90 0.18 -89.45
N PRO A 249 29.08 0.68 -89.87
CA PRO A 249 29.14 1.77 -90.84
C PRO A 249 28.64 1.21 -92.17
N PHE A 250 27.62 1.87 -92.73
CA PHE A 250 27.17 1.62 -94.10
C PHE A 250 28.26 2.02 -95.11
#